data_AF-A0A4R0HWB4-F1
#
_entry.id   AF-A0A4R0HWB4-F1
#
_cell.length_a   1.000
_cell.length_b   1.000
_cell.length_c   1.000
_cell.angle_alpha   90.00
_cell.angle_beta   90.00
_cell.angle_gamma   90.00
#
_symmetry.space_group_name_H-M   'P 1'
#
loop_
_entity.id
_entity.type
_entity.pdbx_description
1 polymer ?
#
loop_
_entity_poly.entity_id
_entity_poly.type
_entity_poly.pdbx_seq_one_letter_code
_entity_poly.pdbx_strand_id
1 'polypeptide(L)'
;MKALFNASKVAAKASPLQAASAAKEIFDAWRDLQKYRAEQETVRHQITQETEVQIARIQAQKEVLLQALNQDFALRQTSLTQTFAVLEKALESNNLELLDKSLGAIVAITQQSSVVSLKSLHATLQDSRNVIDI
;
A
#
# COMPACT_ATOMS: atom_id res chain seq x y z
N MET A 1 -67.14 18.20 -31.10
CA MET A 1 -66.91 16.73 -31.21
C MET A 1 -66.09 16.39 -32.46
N LYS A 2 -64.77 16.65 -32.50
CA LYS A 2 -63.87 16.20 -33.59
C LYS A 2 -62.41 16.05 -33.11
N ALA A 3 -62.21 15.47 -31.92
CA ALA A 3 -60.88 15.24 -31.34
C ALA A 3 -60.69 13.81 -30.83
N LEU A 4 -61.38 12.83 -31.44
CA LEU A 4 -61.26 11.40 -31.08
C LEU A 4 -60.87 10.53 -32.29
N PHE A 5 -60.18 11.09 -33.29
CA PHE A 5 -59.82 10.37 -34.52
C PHE A 5 -58.31 10.24 -34.79
N ASN A 6 -57.45 10.43 -33.79
CA ASN A 6 -56.00 10.26 -33.99
C ASN A 6 -55.25 9.39 -32.97
N ALA A 7 -55.89 8.90 -31.91
CA ALA A 7 -55.30 7.88 -31.03
C ALA A 7 -55.32 6.47 -31.67
N SER A 8 -56.26 6.21 -32.58
CA SER A 8 -56.42 4.93 -33.26
C SER A 8 -55.43 4.70 -34.42
N LYS A 9 -54.76 5.76 -34.91
CA LYS A 9 -53.74 5.63 -35.98
C LYS A 9 -52.35 5.25 -35.47
N VAL A 10 -52.07 5.40 -34.17
CA VAL A 10 -50.80 4.94 -33.59
C VAL A 10 -50.89 3.45 -33.20
N ALA A 11 -52.09 2.93 -32.96
CA ALA A 11 -52.33 1.52 -32.70
C ALA A 11 -52.46 0.65 -33.98
N ALA A 12 -52.51 1.27 -35.16
CA ALA A 12 -52.60 0.57 -36.43
C ALA A 12 -51.20 0.45 -37.08
N LYS A 13 -50.62 -0.76 -36.99
CA LYS A 13 -49.33 -1.22 -37.56
C LYS A 13 -48.10 -1.10 -36.64
N ALA A 14 -48.16 -1.68 -35.44
CA ALA A 14 -47.04 -2.54 -35.05
C ALA A 14 -47.39 -3.94 -35.58
N SER A 15 -46.70 -4.42 -36.62
CA SER A 15 -46.90 -5.81 -37.06
C SER A 15 -46.54 -6.76 -35.90
N PRO A 16 -47.15 -7.96 -35.78
CA PRO A 16 -46.73 -8.94 -34.79
C PRO A 16 -45.21 -9.22 -34.85
N LEU A 17 -44.63 -9.06 -36.04
CA LEU A 17 -43.19 -9.13 -36.29
C LEU A 17 -42.41 -7.96 -35.64
N GLN A 18 -42.95 -6.74 -35.66
CA GLN A 18 -42.38 -5.56 -34.98
C GLN A 18 -42.52 -5.63 -33.45
N ALA A 19 -43.62 -6.20 -32.95
CA ALA A 19 -43.79 -6.44 -31.52
C ALA A 19 -42.83 -7.55 -31.03
N ALA A 20 -42.65 -8.61 -31.83
CA ALA A 20 -41.69 -9.68 -31.55
C ALA A 20 -40.24 -9.18 -31.64
N SER A 21 -39.91 -8.30 -32.60
CA SER A 21 -38.57 -7.72 -32.70
C SER A 21 -38.26 -6.79 -31.53
N ALA A 22 -39.21 -5.94 -31.11
CA ALA A 22 -39.05 -5.09 -29.94
C ALA A 22 -38.91 -5.91 -28.64
N ALA A 23 -39.69 -6.99 -28.49
CA ALA A 23 -39.55 -7.91 -27.34
C ALA A 23 -38.18 -8.61 -27.32
N LYS A 24 -37.67 -9.00 -28.49
CA LYS A 24 -36.32 -9.57 -28.64
C LYS A 24 -35.23 -8.57 -28.29
N GLU A 25 -35.34 -7.32 -28.77
CA GLU A 25 -34.40 -6.24 -28.45
C GLU A 25 -34.37 -5.92 -26.95
N ILE A 26 -35.53 -5.89 -26.29
CA ILE A 26 -35.62 -5.69 -24.83
C ILE A 26 -34.97 -6.87 -24.08
N PHE A 27 -35.21 -8.10 -24.54
CA PHE A 27 -34.61 -9.30 -23.94
C PHE A 27 -33.09 -9.32 -24.12
N ASP A 28 -32.60 -8.97 -25.31
CA ASP A 28 -31.17 -8.87 -25.59
C ASP A 28 -30.50 -7.75 -24.77
N ALA A 29 -31.15 -6.59 -24.64
CA ALA A 29 -30.68 -5.50 -23.78
C ALA A 29 -30.65 -5.89 -22.29
N TRP A 30 -31.64 -6.65 -21.81
CA TRP A 30 -31.62 -7.19 -20.44
C TRP A 30 -30.48 -8.20 -20.24
N ARG A 31 -30.27 -9.10 -21.20
CA ARG A 31 -29.18 -10.08 -21.17
C ARG A 31 -27.83 -9.39 -21.16
N ASP A 32 -27.64 -8.35 -21.97
CA ASP A 32 -26.41 -7.58 -22.02
C ASP A 32 -26.18 -6.77 -20.74
N LEU A 33 -27.25 -6.22 -20.15
CA LEU A 33 -27.19 -5.55 -18.85
C LEU A 33 -26.78 -6.53 -17.73
N GLN A 34 -27.29 -7.76 -17.73
CA GLN A 34 -26.89 -8.79 -16.75
C GLN A 34 -25.42 -9.17 -16.90
N LYS A 35 -24.95 -9.36 -18.14
CA LYS A 35 -23.52 -9.64 -18.41
C LYS A 35 -22.64 -8.49 -17.92
N TYR A 36 -22.99 -7.25 -18.28
CA TYR A 36 -22.26 -6.07 -17.85
C TYR A 36 -22.22 -5.93 -16.32
N ARG A 37 -23.32 -6.24 -15.62
CA ARG A 37 -23.34 -6.24 -14.14
C ARG A 37 -22.37 -7.27 -13.55
N ALA A 38 -22.39 -8.50 -14.07
CA ALA A 38 -21.50 -9.56 -13.60
C ALA A 38 -20.01 -9.22 -13.85
N GLU A 39 -19.69 -8.61 -14.99
CA GLU A 39 -18.35 -8.11 -15.31
C GLU A 39 -17.92 -7.02 -14.33
N GLN A 40 -18.77 -6.03 -14.08
CA GLN A 40 -18.47 -4.93 -13.15
C GLN A 40 -18.34 -5.41 -11.70
N GLU A 41 -19.13 -6.39 -11.28
CA GLU A 41 -19.00 -7.02 -9.96
C GLU A 41 -17.65 -7.74 -9.81
N THR A 42 -17.23 -8.47 -10.85
CA THR A 42 -15.93 -9.14 -10.89
C THR A 42 -14.79 -8.12 -10.81
N VAL A 43 -14.85 -7.04 -11.59
CA VAL A 43 -13.86 -5.95 -11.55
C VAL A 43 -13.78 -5.31 -10.17
N ARG A 44 -14.93 -5.07 -9.52
CA ARG A 44 -14.95 -4.53 -8.15
C ARG A 44 -14.31 -5.50 -7.15
N HIS A 45 -14.62 -6.78 -7.23
CA HIS A 45 -13.99 -7.79 -6.38
C HIS A 45 -12.49 -7.88 -6.59
N GLN A 46 -12.02 -7.83 -7.84
CA GLN A 46 -10.59 -7.78 -8.16
C GLN A 46 -9.92 -6.56 -7.53
N ILE A 47 -10.49 -5.37 -7.71
CA ILE A 47 -9.97 -4.13 -7.10
C ILE A 47 -9.92 -4.25 -5.57
N THR A 48 -10.97 -4.80 -4.94
CA THR A 48 -10.99 -4.99 -3.48
C THR A 48 -9.87 -5.93 -3.03
N GLN A 49 -9.69 -7.08 -3.70
CA GLN A 49 -8.63 -8.04 -3.37
C GLN A 49 -7.23 -7.43 -3.57
N GLU A 50 -7.00 -6.73 -4.68
CA GLU A 50 -5.74 -6.03 -4.95
C GLU A 50 -5.47 -4.96 -3.89
N THR A 51 -6.50 -4.23 -3.48
CA THR A 51 -6.41 -3.21 -2.43
C THR A 51 -6.05 -3.83 -1.10
N GLU A 52 -6.68 -4.94 -0.71
CA GLU A 52 -6.37 -5.67 0.52
C GLU A 52 -4.92 -6.18 0.54
N VAL A 53 -4.46 -6.76 -0.58
CA VAL A 53 -3.07 -7.21 -0.73
C VAL A 53 -2.09 -6.03 -0.63
N GLN A 54 -2.39 -4.90 -1.27
CA GLN A 54 -1.55 -3.70 -1.17
C GLN A 54 -1.52 -3.12 0.24
N ILE A 55 -2.66 -3.07 0.93
CA ILE A 55 -2.73 -2.62 2.32
C ILE A 55 -1.91 -3.54 3.22
N ALA A 56 -2.06 -4.86 3.08
CA ALA A 56 -1.29 -5.84 3.85
C ALA A 56 0.22 -5.69 3.59
N ARG A 57 0.62 -5.46 2.33
CA ARG A 57 2.02 -5.19 1.97
C ARG A 57 2.55 -3.91 2.64
N ILE A 58 1.79 -2.82 2.60
CA ILE A 58 2.17 -1.54 3.24
C ILE A 58 2.29 -1.73 4.77
N GLN A 59 1.38 -2.48 5.38
CA GLN A 59 1.42 -2.77 6.82
C GLN A 59 2.67 -3.58 7.19
N ALA A 60 2.98 -4.63 6.43
CA ALA A 60 4.19 -5.43 6.65
C ALA A 60 5.47 -4.59 6.48
N GLN A 61 5.54 -3.74 5.45
CA GLN A 61 6.69 -2.84 5.24
C GLN A 61 6.84 -1.85 6.41
N LYS A 62 5.73 -1.28 6.90
CA LYS A 62 5.73 -0.40 8.07
C LYS A 62 6.28 -1.11 9.29
N GLU A 63 5.84 -2.33 9.58
CA GLU A 63 6.29 -3.10 10.75
C GLU A 63 7.79 -3.37 10.69
N VAL A 64 8.31 -3.83 9.54
CA VAL A 64 9.75 -4.08 9.35
C VAL A 64 10.56 -2.81 9.54
N LEU A 65 10.12 -1.69 8.97
CA LEU A 65 10.82 -0.41 9.12
C LEU A 65 10.81 0.08 10.57
N LEU A 66 9.69 -0.03 11.27
CA LEU A 66 9.58 0.35 12.68
C LEU A 66 10.44 -0.54 13.57
N GLN A 67 10.47 -1.85 13.32
CA GLN A 67 11.32 -2.78 14.06
C GLN A 67 12.80 -2.47 13.85
N ALA A 68 13.24 -2.27 12.61
CA ALA A 68 14.61 -1.90 12.29
C ALA A 68 15.01 -0.58 12.96
N LEU A 69 14.12 0.42 12.94
CA LEU A 69 14.35 1.71 13.59
C LEU A 69 14.49 1.56 15.11
N ASN A 70 13.60 0.81 15.76
CA ASN A 70 13.63 0.58 17.20
C ASN A 70 14.90 -0.17 17.62
N GLN A 71 15.30 -1.18 16.86
CA GLN A 71 16.52 -1.94 17.12
C GLN A 71 17.77 -1.08 16.97
N ASP A 72 17.85 -0.25 15.93
CA ASP A 72 18.94 0.68 15.71
C ASP A 72 19.05 1.72 16.85
N PHE A 73 17.93 2.28 17.31
CA PHE A 73 17.93 3.15 18.49
C PHE A 73 18.41 2.44 19.76
N ALA A 74 17.94 1.21 20.01
CA ALA A 74 18.38 0.44 21.17
C ALA A 74 19.88 0.15 21.13
N LEU A 75 20.41 -0.27 19.97
CA LEU A 75 21.84 -0.52 19.79
C LEU A 75 22.68 0.76 20.01
N ARG A 76 22.22 1.91 19.50
CA ARG A 76 22.90 3.20 19.71
C ARG A 76 22.85 3.64 21.16
N GLN A 77 21.72 3.46 21.85
CA GLN A 77 21.63 3.73 23.28
C GLN A 77 22.63 2.87 24.06
N THR A 78 22.64 1.55 23.84
CA THR A 78 23.60 0.65 24.50
C THR A 78 25.04 1.04 24.21
N SER A 79 25.36 1.34 22.95
CA SER A 79 26.72 1.73 22.54
C SER A 79 27.17 3.04 23.20
N LEU A 80 26.29 4.04 23.28
CA LEU A 80 26.57 5.30 23.98
C LEU A 80 26.79 5.07 25.47
N THR A 81 25.91 4.32 26.14
CA THR A 81 26.06 4.00 27.57
C THR A 81 27.40 3.31 27.86
N GLN A 82 27.80 2.34 27.04
CA GLN A 82 29.08 1.67 27.17
C GLN A 82 30.26 2.62 26.92
N THR A 83 30.15 3.49 25.91
CA THR A 83 31.21 4.45 25.59
C THR A 83 31.38 5.50 26.70
N PHE A 84 30.29 5.96 27.32
CA PHE A 84 30.35 6.84 28.50
C PHE A 84 31.01 6.15 29.70
N ALA A 85 30.74 4.87 29.94
CA ALA A 85 31.42 4.11 31.00
C ALA A 85 32.94 3.97 30.74
N VAL A 86 33.35 3.86 29.47
CA VAL A 86 34.78 3.88 29.10
C VAL A 86 35.39 5.26 29.30
N LEU A 87 34.67 6.33 28.95
CA LEU A 87 35.08 7.72 29.18
C LEU A 87 35.29 8.00 30.68
N GLU A 88 34.37 7.52 31.53
CA GLU A 88 34.48 7.66 32.98
C GLU A 88 35.71 6.93 33.53
N LYS A 89 35.97 5.70 33.08
CA LYS A 89 37.22 4.98 33.41
C LYS A 89 38.47 5.69 32.91
N ALA A 90 38.42 6.35 31.75
CA ALA A 90 39.54 7.13 31.24
C ALA A 90 39.85 8.33 32.13
N LEU A 91 38.80 9.01 32.64
CA LEU A 91 38.94 10.10 33.60
C LEU A 91 39.53 9.61 34.93
N GLU A 92 39.01 8.51 35.49
CA GLU A 92 39.50 7.92 36.74
C GLU A 92 40.98 7.49 36.65
N SER A 93 41.38 6.93 35.51
CA SER A 93 42.74 6.46 35.26
C SER A 93 43.68 7.55 34.72
N ASN A 94 43.19 8.77 34.53
CA ASN A 94 43.91 9.89 33.92
C ASN A 94 44.53 9.53 32.55
N ASN A 95 43.87 8.64 31.81
CA ASN A 95 44.32 8.14 30.52
C ASN A 95 43.76 9.02 29.40
N LEU A 96 44.54 10.04 29.04
CA LEU A 96 44.17 11.03 28.02
C LEU A 96 43.94 10.42 26.62
N GLU A 97 44.63 9.33 26.28
CA GLU A 97 44.44 8.66 25.00
C GLU A 97 43.08 7.95 24.94
N LEU A 98 42.68 7.29 26.03
CA LEU A 98 41.37 6.65 26.12
C LEU A 98 40.24 7.68 26.20
N LEU A 99 40.49 8.84 26.82
CA LEU A 99 39.58 9.96 26.87
C LEU A 99 39.31 10.52 25.46
N ASP A 100 40.34 10.79 24.67
CA ASP A 100 40.20 11.29 23.30
C ASP A 100 39.47 10.29 22.40
N LYS A 101 39.83 9.00 22.48
CA LYS A 101 39.17 7.94 21.71
C LYS A 101 37.69 7.79 22.08
N SER A 102 37.35 7.86 23.37
CA SER A 102 35.96 7.74 23.81
C SER A 102 35.11 8.94 23.38
N LEU A 103 35.65 10.16 23.44
CA LEU A 103 35.00 11.35 22.89
C LEU A 103 34.78 11.24 21.38
N GLY A 104 35.79 10.80 20.63
CA GLY A 104 35.68 10.55 19.19
C GLY A 104 34.60 9.52 18.85
N ALA A 105 34.51 8.43 19.63
CA ALA A 105 33.47 7.41 19.47
C ALA A 105 32.06 7.96 19.75
N ILE A 106 31.87 8.79 20.79
CA ILE A 106 30.59 9.46 21.06
C ILE A 106 30.17 10.32 19.87
N VAL A 107 31.09 11.11 19.32
CA VAL A 107 30.81 11.95 18.14
C VAL A 107 30.45 11.09 16.93
N ALA A 108 31.18 10.00 16.67
CA ALA A 108 30.87 9.10 15.57
C ALA A 108 29.49 8.43 15.70
N ILE A 109 29.13 7.96 16.89
CA ILE A 109 27.81 7.32 17.14
C ILE A 109 26.67 8.34 16.98
N THR A 110 26.87 9.58 17.44
CA THR A 110 25.85 10.64 17.32
C THR A 110 25.69 11.17 15.90
N GLN A 111 26.72 11.09 15.06
CA GLN A 111 26.66 11.47 13.65
C GLN A 111 25.96 10.43 12.76
N GLN A 112 25.82 9.17 13.21
CA GLN A 112 25.10 8.15 12.44
C GLN A 112 23.59 8.43 12.41
N SER A 113 23.05 8.63 11.21
CA SER A 113 21.62 8.92 10.98
C SER A 113 20.81 7.65 10.69
N SER A 114 19.83 7.31 11.55
CA SER A 114 18.84 6.24 11.31
C SER A 114 18.08 6.41 10.01
N VAL A 115 17.82 7.66 9.62
CA VAL A 115 16.99 7.99 8.45
C VAL A 115 17.68 7.54 7.15
N VAL A 116 19.02 7.59 7.10
CA VAL A 116 19.79 7.10 5.95
C VAL A 116 19.70 5.58 5.84
N SER A 117 19.78 4.86 6.97
CA SER A 117 19.63 3.40 7.02
C SER A 117 18.21 2.92 6.68
N LEU A 118 17.18 3.70 7.06
CA LEU A 118 15.80 3.39 6.68
C LEU A 118 15.54 3.58 5.19
N LYS A 119 16.18 4.58 4.55
CA LYS A 119 16.03 4.83 3.12
C LYS A 119 16.57 3.67 2.28
N SER A 120 17.72 3.10 2.65
CA SER A 120 18.28 1.93 1.97
C SER A 120 17.45 0.67 2.21
N LEU A 121 16.96 0.46 3.44
CA LEU A 121 16.07 -0.66 3.77
C LEU A 121 14.76 -0.57 2.98
N HIS A 122 14.14 0.61 2.93
CA HIS A 122 12.93 0.85 2.15
C HIS A 122 13.16 0.58 0.65
N ALA A 123 14.28 1.04 0.07
CA ALA A 123 14.62 0.75 -1.32
C ALA A 123 14.75 -0.77 -1.58
N THR A 124 15.29 -1.52 -0.61
CA THR A 124 15.41 -2.98 -0.68
C THR A 124 14.04 -3.66 -0.63
N LEU A 125 13.13 -3.18 0.23
CA LEU A 125 11.75 -3.68 0.35
C LEU A 125 10.86 -3.33 -0.87
N GLN A 126 11.25 -2.34 -1.66
CA GLN A 126 10.58 -1.97 -2.91
C GLN A 126 11.04 -2.80 -4.10
N ASP A 127 12.24 -3.40 -4.06
CA ASP A 127 12.71 -4.27 -5.13
C ASP A 127 11.99 -5.62 -5.08
N SER A 128 10.96 -5.76 -5.93
CA SER A 128 10.17 -6.99 -6.09
C SER A 128 10.99 -8.20 -6.53
N ARG A 129 12.27 -8.05 -6.89
CA ARG A 129 13.20 -9.15 -7.25
C ARG A 129 14.00 -9.69 -6.08
N ASN A 130 13.95 -9.05 -4.90
CA ASN A 130 14.66 -9.50 -3.71
C ASN A 130 13.74 -10.26 -2.74
N VAL A 131 12.77 -11.00 -3.30
CA VAL A 131 12.06 -12.03 -2.54
C VAL A 131 13.12 -13.05 -2.16
N ILE A 132 13.40 -13.14 -0.86
CA ILE A 132 14.18 -14.24 -0.31
C ILE A 132 13.43 -15.51 -0.75
N ASP A 133 14.03 -16.28 -1.66
CA ASP A 133 13.67 -17.67 -1.88
C ASP A 133 13.88 -18.36 -0.53
N ILE A 134 12.78 -18.72 0.14
CA ILE A 134 12.78 -19.55 1.35
C ILE A 134 12.28 -20.93 0.98
#